data_AF-A0A9E3RP69-F1
#
_entry.id   AF-A0A9E3RP69-F1
#
_cell.length_a   1.000
_cell.length_b   1.000
_cell.length_c   1.000
_cell.angle_alpha   90.00
_cell.angle_beta   90.00
_cell.angle_gamma   90.00
#
_symmetry.space_group_name_H-M   'P 1'
#
loop_
_entity.id
_entity.type
_entity.pdbx_description
1 polymer ?
#
loop_
_entity_poly.entity_id
_entity_poly.type
_entity_poly.pdbx_seq_one_letter_code
_entity_poly.pdbx_strand_id
1 'polypeptide(L)'
;MMRRVFQLWPNHPMVGIVFYSALLVPTGFYCWAWYSTYAYGLAENADYIAEMNALNLNVLRIGLSVAATVYGAYRVFAFHPIFNAGYFLWLRSTPYNGKQELPLGPLELVIEDLPFVLLCLGLSIAFQVTPWYGSILCLFTGYALVLGNAAYRTRELQLYAALGFVLPAALLLGRSTVGGVALLLVLPPLLRWAAAYSLEGLPWNTQETGRPNVFELSLRGNDVLTGSTPIAKLYDESEVGWPLSDLGPREEWPHISHVMAALVALWAGLVVTGGFLLFGRSLDVLPNEVYSVSGLCLFATLAAVCVRIAVYTPRTRSPLSIVARIRLKRILIPSHDRVHVPSIAALLIAAILPPCIYVFTTSAAWLVGITFGVCTFVLLRMGPTLKSWRLTGSYRLQRSTLNGQNPAAVAQRTSSL
;
A
#
# COMPACT_ATOMS: atom_id res chain seq x y z
N MET A 1 -10.18 15.29 -29.70
CA MET A 1 -10.02 15.04 -28.26
C MET A 1 -10.32 13.58 -27.88
N MET A 2 -11.49 13.01 -28.22
CA MET A 2 -11.82 11.58 -27.94
C MET A 2 -10.86 10.54 -28.52
N ARG A 3 -10.23 10.79 -29.70
CA ARG A 3 -9.23 9.87 -30.28
C ARG A 3 -7.93 9.76 -29.47
N ARG A 4 -7.56 10.77 -28.68
CA ARG A 4 -6.37 10.71 -27.79
C ARG A 4 -6.67 9.98 -26.48
N VAL A 5 -7.89 10.09 -25.97
CA VAL A 5 -8.34 9.38 -24.75
C VAL A 5 -8.32 7.86 -24.96
N PHE A 6 -8.75 7.38 -26.14
CA PHE A 6 -8.67 5.96 -26.49
C PHE A 6 -7.27 5.45 -26.86
N GLN A 7 -6.30 6.33 -27.14
CA GLN A 7 -4.91 5.93 -27.41
C GLN A 7 -4.04 5.83 -26.15
N LEU A 8 -4.46 6.43 -25.03
CA LEU A 8 -3.76 6.33 -23.75
C LEU A 8 -4.22 5.13 -22.90
N TRP A 9 -5.45 4.66 -23.09
CA TRP A 9 -5.99 3.48 -22.40
C TRP A 9 -5.26 2.14 -22.73
N PRO A 10 -4.82 1.84 -23.97
CA PRO A 10 -4.30 0.52 -24.33
C PRO A 10 -2.90 0.19 -23.78
N ASN A 11 -2.11 1.18 -23.36
CA ASN A 11 -0.70 0.96 -23.02
C ASN A 11 -0.48 0.45 -21.59
N HIS A 12 -1.53 0.36 -20.77
CA HIS A 12 -1.48 -0.29 -19.45
C HIS A 12 -2.47 -1.45 -19.37
N PRO A 13 -2.21 -2.57 -20.08
CA PRO A 13 -3.09 -3.74 -20.11
C PRO A 13 -3.42 -4.28 -18.70
N MET A 14 -2.50 -4.12 -17.74
CA MET A 14 -2.71 -4.46 -16.33
C MET A 14 -3.90 -3.73 -15.69
N VAL A 15 -4.09 -2.44 -15.98
CA VAL A 15 -5.17 -1.64 -15.38
C VAL A 15 -6.50 -2.06 -15.95
N GLY A 16 -6.58 -2.27 -17.27
CA GLY A 16 -7.74 -2.87 -17.91
C GLY A 16 -8.06 -4.25 -17.33
N ILE A 17 -7.08 -5.13 -17.18
CA ILE A 17 -7.30 -6.49 -16.65
C ILE A 17 -7.77 -6.45 -15.19
N VAL A 18 -7.15 -5.66 -14.31
CA VAL A 18 -7.57 -5.54 -12.91
C VAL A 18 -8.97 -4.92 -12.82
N PHE A 19 -9.26 -3.94 -13.66
CA PHE A 19 -10.55 -3.28 -13.74
C PHE A 19 -11.66 -4.24 -14.21
N TYR A 20 -11.45 -4.90 -15.35
CA TYR A 20 -12.40 -5.85 -15.91
C TYR A 20 -12.57 -7.06 -14.99
N SER A 21 -11.53 -7.55 -14.33
CA SER A 21 -11.66 -8.65 -13.36
C SER A 21 -12.40 -8.22 -12.09
N ALA A 22 -12.13 -7.02 -11.55
CA ALA A 22 -12.83 -6.50 -10.37
C ALA A 22 -14.32 -6.21 -10.62
N LEU A 23 -14.73 -5.95 -11.87
CA LEU A 23 -16.14 -5.77 -12.26
C LEU A 23 -16.81 -7.07 -12.74
N LEU A 24 -16.15 -7.82 -13.63
CA LEU A 24 -16.74 -9.02 -14.26
C LEU A 24 -16.77 -10.22 -13.33
N VAL A 25 -15.78 -10.40 -12.44
CA VAL A 25 -15.78 -11.57 -11.52
C VAL A 25 -16.92 -11.47 -10.51
N PRO A 26 -17.14 -10.32 -9.83
CA PRO A 26 -18.27 -10.18 -8.90
C PRO A 26 -19.63 -10.26 -9.60
N THR A 27 -19.76 -9.65 -10.78
CA THR A 27 -21.01 -9.68 -11.56
C THR A 27 -21.28 -11.07 -12.12
N GLY A 28 -20.25 -11.77 -12.60
CA GLY A 28 -20.34 -13.15 -13.06
C GLY A 28 -20.69 -14.11 -11.91
N PHE A 29 -20.10 -13.92 -10.74
CA PHE A 29 -20.44 -14.67 -9.54
C PHE A 29 -21.89 -14.41 -9.11
N TYR A 30 -22.35 -13.16 -9.13
CA TYR A 30 -23.75 -12.80 -8.85
C TYR A 30 -24.71 -13.53 -9.81
N CYS A 31 -24.46 -13.44 -11.12
CA CYS A 31 -25.30 -14.10 -12.13
C CYS A 31 -25.28 -15.62 -11.99
N TRP A 32 -24.12 -16.21 -11.70
CA TRP A 32 -23.99 -17.65 -11.49
C TRP A 32 -24.70 -18.13 -10.22
N ALA A 33 -24.55 -17.43 -9.10
CA ALA A 33 -25.21 -17.75 -7.84
C ALA A 33 -26.74 -17.61 -7.93
N TRP A 34 -27.21 -16.60 -8.66
CA TRP A 34 -28.63 -16.45 -8.98
C TRP A 34 -29.12 -17.63 -9.84
N TYR A 35 -28.42 -17.94 -10.92
CA TYR A 35 -28.76 -19.05 -11.81
C TYR A 35 -28.75 -20.41 -11.09
N SER A 36 -27.75 -20.70 -10.26
CA SER A 36 -27.66 -21.96 -9.51
C SER A 36 -28.80 -22.12 -8.51
N THR A 37 -29.20 -21.04 -7.83
CA THR A 37 -30.35 -21.05 -6.90
C THR A 37 -31.64 -21.47 -7.61
N TYR A 38 -31.86 -20.97 -8.84
CA TYR A 38 -33.01 -21.37 -9.67
C TYR A 38 -32.86 -22.78 -10.24
N ALA A 39 -31.68 -23.14 -10.75
CA ALA A 39 -31.45 -24.41 -11.44
C ALA A 39 -31.54 -25.63 -10.51
N TYR A 40 -31.17 -25.49 -9.23
CA TYR A 40 -31.17 -26.60 -8.27
C TYR A 40 -32.46 -26.72 -7.43
N GLY A 41 -33.50 -25.94 -7.74
CA GLY A 41 -34.75 -25.97 -6.96
C GLY A 41 -34.61 -25.45 -5.52
N LEU A 42 -33.46 -24.85 -5.17
CA LEU A 42 -33.23 -24.21 -3.87
C LEU A 42 -34.03 -22.92 -3.70
N ALA A 43 -34.69 -22.46 -4.75
CA ALA A 43 -35.60 -21.33 -4.76
C ALA A 43 -36.81 -21.48 -3.84
N GLU A 44 -37.09 -22.68 -3.31
CA GLU A 44 -38.16 -22.87 -2.32
C GLU A 44 -37.72 -22.54 -0.88
N ASN A 45 -36.41 -22.49 -0.60
CA ASN A 45 -35.90 -22.16 0.73
C ASN A 45 -35.64 -20.66 0.87
N ALA A 46 -36.59 -19.94 1.47
CA ALA A 46 -36.53 -18.48 1.63
C ALA A 46 -35.29 -18.00 2.41
N ASP A 47 -34.85 -18.76 3.43
CA ASP A 47 -33.68 -18.39 4.24
C ASP A 47 -32.40 -18.50 3.42
N TYR A 48 -32.26 -19.57 2.63
CA TYR A 48 -31.13 -19.75 1.73
C TYR A 48 -31.05 -18.65 0.66
N ILE A 49 -32.19 -18.28 0.06
CA ILE A 49 -32.26 -17.18 -0.91
C ILE A 49 -31.82 -15.86 -0.27
N ALA A 50 -32.25 -15.58 0.96
CA ALA A 50 -31.87 -14.37 1.67
C ALA A 50 -30.37 -14.31 1.95
N GLU A 51 -29.76 -15.42 2.39
CA GLU A 51 -28.32 -15.54 2.61
C GLU A 51 -27.51 -15.37 1.32
N MET A 52 -27.92 -16.03 0.23
CA MET A 52 -27.26 -15.89 -1.07
C MET A 52 -27.38 -14.48 -1.63
N ASN A 53 -28.53 -13.84 -1.52
CA ASN A 53 -28.68 -12.44 -1.92
C ASN A 53 -27.78 -11.51 -1.09
N ALA A 54 -27.67 -11.73 0.21
CA ALA A 54 -26.76 -10.96 1.06
C ALA A 54 -25.29 -11.14 0.67
N LEU A 55 -24.86 -12.39 0.43
CA LEU A 55 -23.51 -12.70 -0.04
C LEU A 55 -23.22 -12.02 -1.38
N ASN A 56 -24.13 -12.15 -2.33
CA ASN A 56 -24.05 -11.57 -3.66
C ASN A 56 -23.92 -10.05 -3.63
N LEU A 57 -24.72 -9.36 -2.81
CA LEU A 57 -24.62 -7.92 -2.61
C LEU A 57 -23.28 -7.50 -2.00
N ASN A 58 -22.74 -8.30 -1.07
CA ASN A 58 -21.42 -8.04 -0.50
C ASN A 58 -20.30 -8.22 -1.53
N VAL A 59 -20.38 -9.27 -2.35
CA VAL A 59 -19.41 -9.51 -3.43
C VAL A 59 -19.44 -8.35 -4.44
N LEU A 60 -20.63 -7.91 -4.86
CA LEU A 60 -20.77 -6.75 -5.74
C LEU A 60 -20.20 -5.47 -5.09
N ARG A 61 -20.55 -5.20 -3.82
CA ARG A 61 -20.05 -4.04 -3.07
C ARG A 61 -18.53 -4.01 -3.01
N ILE A 62 -17.91 -5.14 -2.66
CA ILE A 62 -16.45 -5.28 -2.59
C ILE A 62 -15.86 -5.07 -3.99
N GLY A 63 -16.43 -5.70 -5.02
CA GLY A 63 -16.03 -5.54 -6.42
C GLY A 63 -15.99 -4.09 -6.89
N LEU A 64 -17.11 -3.38 -6.73
CA LEU A 64 -17.23 -1.96 -7.09
C LEU A 64 -16.24 -1.09 -6.34
N SER A 65 -16.00 -1.40 -5.06
CA SER A 65 -15.10 -0.61 -4.22
C SER A 65 -13.63 -0.84 -4.55
N VAL A 66 -13.26 -2.08 -4.87
CA VAL A 66 -11.92 -2.41 -5.38
C VAL A 66 -11.70 -1.74 -6.74
N ALA A 67 -12.66 -1.87 -7.67
CA ALA A 67 -12.57 -1.22 -8.98
C ALA A 67 -12.42 0.30 -8.86
N ALA A 68 -13.21 0.93 -8.01
CA ALA A 68 -13.14 2.36 -7.72
C ALA A 68 -11.80 2.77 -7.11
N THR A 69 -11.30 2.02 -6.11
CA THR A 69 -9.99 2.26 -5.47
C THR A 69 -8.86 2.16 -6.49
N VAL A 70 -8.85 1.11 -7.31
CA VAL A 70 -7.84 0.90 -8.36
C VAL A 70 -7.89 2.03 -9.38
N TYR A 71 -9.08 2.48 -9.77
CA TYR A 71 -9.23 3.58 -10.71
C TYR A 71 -8.70 4.91 -10.14
N GLY A 72 -9.06 5.26 -8.91
CA GLY A 72 -8.54 6.46 -8.24
C GLY A 72 -7.02 6.43 -8.08
N ALA A 73 -6.47 5.27 -7.70
CA ALA A 73 -5.03 5.05 -7.61
C ALA A 73 -4.33 5.18 -8.98
N TYR A 74 -4.93 4.61 -10.02
CA TYR A 74 -4.44 4.69 -11.40
C TYR A 74 -4.35 6.14 -11.88
N ARG A 75 -5.34 6.99 -11.61
CA ARG A 75 -5.30 8.41 -12.02
C ARG A 75 -4.09 9.13 -11.46
N VAL A 76 -3.75 8.94 -10.18
CA VAL A 76 -2.54 9.57 -9.64
C VAL A 76 -1.28 8.92 -10.21
N PHE A 77 -1.24 7.58 -10.29
CA PHE A 77 -0.06 6.86 -10.77
C PHE A 77 0.30 7.18 -12.23
N ALA A 78 -0.70 7.30 -13.10
CA ALA A 78 -0.48 7.52 -14.53
C ALA A 78 -0.10 8.98 -14.86
N PHE A 79 -0.65 9.95 -14.14
CA PHE A 79 -0.52 11.37 -14.48
C PHE A 79 0.47 12.13 -13.59
N HIS A 80 0.76 11.66 -12.37
CA HIS A 80 1.69 12.35 -11.49
C HIS A 80 3.16 12.09 -11.91
N PRO A 81 3.97 13.13 -12.20
CA PRO A 81 5.33 13.00 -12.75
C PRO A 81 6.26 12.12 -11.91
N ILE A 82 6.10 12.11 -10.59
CA ILE A 82 6.92 11.30 -9.67
C ILE A 82 6.89 9.78 -9.93
N PHE A 83 5.87 9.27 -10.60
CA PHE A 83 5.72 7.85 -10.93
C PHE A 83 6.14 7.53 -12.36
N ASN A 84 6.44 8.55 -13.18
CA ASN A 84 6.89 8.43 -14.55
C ASN A 84 8.19 9.23 -14.75
N ALA A 85 9.33 8.57 -14.55
CA ALA A 85 10.65 9.19 -14.61
C ALA A 85 10.90 9.92 -15.94
N GLY A 86 10.55 9.30 -17.08
CA GLY A 86 10.71 9.91 -18.40
C GLY A 86 9.87 11.17 -18.56
N TYR A 87 8.62 11.14 -18.11
CA TYR A 87 7.75 12.32 -18.13
C TYR A 87 8.26 13.43 -17.21
N PHE A 88 8.74 13.09 -16.01
CA PHE A 88 9.35 14.05 -15.10
C PHE A 88 10.59 14.71 -15.69
N LEU A 89 11.48 13.94 -16.30
CA LEU A 89 12.68 14.46 -16.97
C LEU A 89 12.33 15.35 -18.16
N TRP A 90 11.31 14.98 -18.93
CA TRP A 90 10.79 15.81 -20.02
C TRP A 90 10.20 17.13 -19.50
N LEU A 91 9.38 17.10 -18.44
CA LEU A 91 8.84 18.33 -17.84
C LEU A 91 9.97 19.26 -17.39
N ARG A 92 11.01 18.71 -16.77
CA ARG A 92 12.18 19.47 -16.30
C ARG A 92 13.01 20.09 -17.43
N SER A 93 12.97 19.55 -18.64
CA SER A 93 13.67 20.14 -19.80
C SER A 93 12.86 21.23 -20.52
N THR A 94 11.60 21.41 -20.14
CA THR A 94 10.72 22.46 -20.66
C THR A 94 10.63 23.63 -19.67
N PRO A 95 10.13 24.83 -20.06
CA PRO A 95 9.89 25.93 -19.13
C PRO A 95 8.68 25.69 -18.19
N TYR A 96 8.33 24.42 -17.93
CA TYR A 96 7.19 24.05 -17.12
C TYR A 96 7.41 24.49 -15.67
N ASN A 97 6.35 25.02 -15.06
CA ASN A 97 6.29 25.27 -13.62
C ASN A 97 5.09 24.55 -13.01
N GLY A 98 5.17 24.22 -11.72
CA GLY A 98 4.12 23.46 -11.03
C GLY A 98 2.72 24.10 -11.01
N LYS A 99 2.57 25.35 -11.47
CA LYS A 99 1.27 26.06 -11.56
C LYS A 99 0.57 25.86 -12.90
N GLN A 100 1.27 25.36 -13.91
CA GLN A 100 0.69 25.08 -15.22
C GLN A 100 -0.05 23.73 -15.23
N GLU A 101 -0.97 23.58 -16.17
CA GLU A 101 -1.63 22.29 -16.39
C GLU A 101 -0.65 21.27 -16.96
N LEU A 102 -0.76 20.02 -16.49
CA LEU A 102 0.09 18.92 -16.95
C LEU A 102 -0.21 18.56 -18.42
N PRO A 103 0.80 18.57 -19.32
CA PRO A 103 0.60 18.26 -20.74
C PRO A 103 0.05 16.86 -21.03
N LEU A 104 0.33 15.87 -20.17
CA LEU A 104 -0.25 14.52 -20.30
C LEU A 104 -1.74 14.47 -19.93
N GLY A 105 -2.25 15.48 -19.25
CA GLY A 105 -3.61 15.56 -18.78
C GLY A 105 -3.66 15.95 -17.30
N PRO A 106 -4.80 16.50 -16.86
CA PRO A 106 -5.00 16.94 -15.49
C PRO A 106 -4.92 15.76 -14.52
N LEU A 107 -4.25 16.02 -13.39
CA LEU A 107 -4.19 15.10 -12.26
C LEU A 107 -5.53 15.05 -11.52
N GLU A 108 -6.31 16.14 -11.56
CA GLU A 108 -7.65 16.22 -11.00
C GLU A 108 -8.66 15.36 -11.76
N LEU A 109 -9.77 15.04 -11.07
CA LEU A 109 -10.89 14.37 -11.72
C LEU A 109 -11.56 15.33 -12.70
N VAL A 110 -11.75 14.88 -13.93
CA VAL A 110 -12.36 15.62 -15.03
C VAL A 110 -13.66 15.00 -15.47
N ILE A 111 -14.36 15.66 -16.40
CA ILE A 111 -15.63 15.17 -16.91
C ILE A 111 -15.49 13.82 -17.64
N GLU A 112 -14.31 13.48 -18.14
CA GLU A 112 -14.00 12.17 -18.70
C GLU A 112 -14.05 11.04 -17.67
N ASP A 113 -13.92 11.34 -16.38
CA ASP A 113 -14.05 10.37 -15.29
C ASP A 113 -15.53 10.16 -14.88
N LEU A 114 -16.44 11.06 -15.31
CA LEU A 114 -17.85 11.04 -14.95
C LEU A 114 -18.57 9.74 -15.35
N PRO A 115 -18.37 9.15 -16.55
CA PRO A 115 -19.02 7.89 -16.90
C PRO A 115 -18.70 6.75 -15.93
N PHE A 116 -17.47 6.69 -15.42
CA PHE A 116 -17.07 5.68 -14.43
C PHE A 116 -17.76 5.91 -13.09
N VAL A 117 -17.78 7.15 -12.61
CA VAL A 117 -18.45 7.53 -11.36
C VAL A 117 -19.95 7.23 -11.45
N LEU A 118 -20.59 7.61 -12.55
CA LEU A 118 -22.02 7.34 -12.80
C LEU A 118 -22.31 5.83 -12.92
N LEU A 119 -21.41 5.04 -13.50
CA LEU A 119 -21.55 3.59 -13.55
C LEU A 119 -21.49 2.97 -12.14
N CYS A 120 -20.48 3.31 -11.34
CA CYS A 120 -20.36 2.82 -9.96
C CYS A 120 -21.57 3.21 -9.10
N LEU A 121 -22.02 4.45 -9.24
CA LEU A 121 -23.20 4.98 -8.55
C LEU A 121 -24.48 4.28 -9.00
N GLY A 122 -24.69 4.18 -10.32
CA GLY A 122 -25.85 3.55 -10.93
C GLY A 122 -25.98 2.09 -10.54
N LEU A 123 -24.88 1.32 -10.57
CA LEU A 123 -24.86 -0.06 -10.10
C LEU A 123 -25.14 -0.15 -8.60
N SER A 124 -24.55 0.73 -7.80
CA SER A 124 -24.78 0.72 -6.35
C SER A 124 -26.24 1.02 -6.00
N ILE A 125 -26.90 1.93 -6.73
CA ILE A 125 -28.33 2.22 -6.56
C ILE A 125 -29.20 1.08 -7.09
N ALA A 126 -28.94 0.59 -8.31
CA ALA A 126 -29.73 -0.46 -8.97
C ALA A 126 -29.76 -1.76 -8.15
N PHE A 127 -28.65 -2.10 -7.50
CA PHE A 127 -28.54 -3.28 -6.64
C PHE A 127 -28.71 -2.96 -5.15
N GLN A 128 -29.18 -1.76 -4.78
CA GLN A 128 -29.45 -1.37 -3.39
C GLN A 128 -28.25 -1.56 -2.44
N VAL A 129 -27.04 -1.36 -2.94
CA VAL A 129 -25.82 -1.39 -2.14
C VAL A 129 -25.84 -0.21 -1.18
N THR A 130 -25.80 -0.48 0.13
CA THR A 130 -25.80 0.54 1.18
C THR A 130 -24.43 0.61 1.90
N PRO A 131 -23.80 1.79 2.03
CA PRO A 131 -24.20 3.06 1.42
C PRO A 131 -23.94 3.10 -0.09
N TRP A 132 -24.85 3.70 -0.85
CA TRP A 132 -24.77 3.76 -2.33
C TRP A 132 -23.58 4.59 -2.84
N TYR A 133 -23.04 5.49 -2.01
CA TYR A 133 -21.86 6.31 -2.30
C TYR A 133 -20.53 5.63 -1.90
N GLY A 134 -20.57 4.45 -1.28
CA GLY A 134 -19.37 3.80 -0.73
C GLY A 134 -18.28 3.57 -1.77
N SER A 135 -18.67 3.19 -3.00
CA SER A 135 -17.73 3.00 -4.12
C SER A 135 -17.03 4.31 -4.51
N ILE A 136 -17.73 5.45 -4.51
CA ILE A 136 -17.14 6.75 -4.81
C ILE A 136 -16.16 7.18 -3.72
N LEU A 137 -16.47 6.94 -2.44
CA LEU A 137 -15.52 7.16 -1.35
C LEU A 137 -14.27 6.28 -1.49
N CYS A 138 -14.42 5.05 -2.00
CA CYS A 138 -13.30 4.18 -2.32
C CYS A 138 -12.46 4.69 -3.50
N LEU A 139 -13.06 5.37 -4.48
CA LEU A 139 -12.30 6.08 -5.53
C LEU A 139 -11.38 7.14 -4.91
N PHE A 140 -11.94 8.04 -4.10
CA PHE A 140 -11.17 9.09 -3.43
C PHE A 140 -10.12 8.51 -2.48
N THR A 141 -10.41 7.38 -1.86
CA THR A 141 -9.46 6.61 -1.04
C THR A 141 -8.24 6.19 -1.85
N GLY A 142 -8.43 5.51 -2.98
CA GLY A 142 -7.34 5.08 -3.85
C GLY A 142 -6.52 6.26 -4.36
N TYR A 143 -7.19 7.34 -4.72
CA TYR A 143 -6.56 8.59 -5.13
C TYR A 143 -5.69 9.19 -4.02
N ALA A 144 -6.25 9.37 -2.81
CA ALA A 144 -5.55 9.93 -1.66
C ALA A 144 -4.35 9.08 -1.23
N LEU A 145 -4.44 7.74 -1.30
CA LEU A 145 -3.35 6.82 -0.98
C LEU A 145 -2.12 7.04 -1.87
N VAL A 146 -2.33 7.06 -3.19
CA VAL A 146 -1.23 7.23 -4.14
C VAL A 146 -0.70 8.66 -4.11
N LEU A 147 -1.57 9.66 -3.91
CA LEU A 147 -1.15 11.05 -3.76
C LEU A 147 -0.36 11.26 -2.46
N GLY A 148 -0.75 10.62 -1.37
CA GLY A 148 0.03 10.60 -0.12
C GLY A 148 1.42 10.00 -0.35
N ASN A 149 1.52 8.89 -1.09
CA ASN A 149 2.82 8.32 -1.47
C ASN A 149 3.66 9.29 -2.32
N ALA A 150 3.03 10.06 -3.22
CA ALA A 150 3.72 11.12 -3.95
C ALA A 150 4.25 12.20 -3.00
N ALA A 151 3.42 12.69 -2.07
CA ALA A 151 3.81 13.68 -1.06
C ALA A 151 4.94 13.19 -0.14
N TYR A 152 4.91 11.91 0.25
CA TYR A 152 5.99 11.29 1.03
C TYR A 152 7.32 11.32 0.25
N ARG A 153 7.29 10.99 -1.05
CA ARG A 153 8.49 11.02 -1.91
C ARG A 153 9.00 12.43 -2.19
N THR A 154 8.12 13.44 -2.22
CA THR A 154 8.51 14.86 -2.30
C THR A 154 8.94 15.44 -0.94
N ARG A 155 8.93 14.64 0.14
CA ARG A 155 9.26 15.03 1.52
C ARG A 155 8.27 16.00 2.17
N GLU A 156 7.07 16.11 1.61
CA GLU A 156 5.96 16.88 2.18
C GLU A 156 5.20 16.05 3.23
N LEU A 157 5.86 15.81 4.38
CA LEU A 157 5.34 14.93 5.44
C LEU A 157 4.00 15.41 6.03
N GLN A 158 3.75 16.73 6.03
CA GLN A 158 2.49 17.30 6.51
C GLN A 158 1.32 16.90 5.61
N LEU A 159 1.50 17.01 4.28
CA LEU A 159 0.49 16.59 3.33
C LEU A 159 0.27 15.08 3.36
N TYR A 160 1.35 14.30 3.48
CA TYR A 160 1.25 12.85 3.66
C TYR A 160 0.42 12.48 4.89
N ALA A 161 0.70 13.11 6.04
CA ALA A 161 -0.06 12.86 7.27
C ALA A 161 -1.53 13.28 7.11
N ALA A 162 -1.79 14.48 6.56
CA ALA A 162 -3.14 14.97 6.33
C ALA A 162 -3.96 14.04 5.42
N LEU A 163 -3.44 13.69 4.24
CA LEU A 163 -4.08 12.76 3.30
C LEU A 163 -4.24 11.37 3.90
N GLY A 164 -3.28 10.94 4.73
CA GLY A 164 -3.39 9.76 5.55
C GLY A 164 -4.68 9.78 6.34
N PHE A 165 -4.90 10.76 7.21
CA PHE A 165 -6.09 10.81 8.08
C PHE A 165 -7.41 11.14 7.39
N VAL A 166 -7.38 11.79 6.23
CA VAL A 166 -8.57 12.02 5.39
C VAL A 166 -9.24 10.69 5.02
N LEU A 167 -8.44 9.65 4.76
CA LEU A 167 -8.96 8.33 4.42
C LEU A 167 -9.82 7.70 5.54
N PRO A 168 -9.31 7.39 6.73
CA PRO A 168 -10.12 6.83 7.80
C PRO A 168 -11.26 7.75 8.22
N ALA A 169 -11.08 9.07 8.20
CA ALA A 169 -12.18 10.00 8.43
C ALA A 169 -13.29 9.82 7.40
N ALA A 170 -12.94 9.65 6.12
CA ALA A 170 -13.91 9.37 5.06
C ALA A 170 -14.67 8.07 5.29
N LEU A 171 -13.98 7.01 5.72
CA LEU A 171 -14.60 5.72 5.96
C LEU A 171 -15.50 5.73 7.21
N LEU A 172 -15.09 6.43 8.28
CA LEU A 172 -15.84 6.50 9.54
C LEU A 172 -17.07 7.42 9.44
N LEU A 173 -16.90 8.63 8.91
CA LEU A 173 -18.01 9.59 8.74
C LEU A 173 -18.97 9.14 7.63
N GLY A 174 -18.44 8.42 6.63
CA GLY A 174 -19.20 7.80 5.55
C GLY A 174 -20.19 6.73 6.00
N ARG A 175 -20.16 6.30 7.27
CA ARG A 175 -21.21 5.42 7.83
C ARG A 175 -22.59 6.09 7.81
N SER A 176 -22.64 7.40 8.04
CA SER A 176 -23.90 8.16 7.97
C SER A 176 -24.08 8.73 6.56
N THR A 177 -25.32 8.74 6.06
CA THR A 177 -25.61 9.32 4.73
C THR A 177 -25.20 10.80 4.67
N VAL A 178 -25.45 11.55 5.74
CA VAL A 178 -25.07 12.97 5.83
C VAL A 178 -23.55 13.13 5.80
N GLY A 179 -22.81 12.35 6.60
CA GLY A 179 -21.35 12.39 6.62
C GLY A 179 -20.75 11.95 5.28
N GLY A 180 -21.30 10.91 4.66
CA GLY A 180 -20.90 10.47 3.32
C GLY A 180 -21.07 11.55 2.25
N VAL A 181 -22.23 12.21 2.22
CA VAL A 181 -22.49 13.32 1.28
C VAL A 181 -21.56 14.52 1.58
N ALA A 182 -21.37 14.88 2.85
CA ALA A 182 -20.46 15.95 3.23
C ALA A 182 -19.02 15.66 2.75
N LEU A 183 -18.54 14.42 2.90
CA LEU A 183 -17.25 13.99 2.39
C LEU A 183 -17.17 14.07 0.86
N LEU A 184 -18.21 13.65 0.14
CA LEU A 184 -18.24 13.77 -1.32
C LEU A 184 -18.12 15.22 -1.81
N LEU A 185 -18.56 16.19 -1.01
CA LEU A 185 -18.42 17.62 -1.32
C LEU A 185 -17.02 18.16 -0.96
N VAL A 186 -16.43 17.66 0.12
CA VAL A 186 -15.15 18.17 0.66
C VAL A 186 -13.92 17.50 0.03
N LEU A 187 -13.98 16.20 -0.26
CA LEU A 187 -12.83 15.44 -0.76
C LEU A 187 -12.34 15.92 -2.13
N PRO A 188 -13.18 16.19 -3.14
CA PRO A 188 -12.69 16.65 -4.44
C PRO A 188 -11.83 17.94 -4.38
N PRO A 189 -12.28 19.05 -3.77
CA PRO A 189 -11.46 20.25 -3.70
C PRO A 189 -10.21 20.05 -2.83
N LEU A 190 -10.30 19.26 -1.75
CA LEU A 190 -9.15 18.94 -0.91
C LEU A 190 -8.07 18.14 -1.67
N LEU A 191 -8.48 17.13 -2.44
CA LEU A 191 -7.57 16.31 -3.24
C LEU A 191 -6.99 17.10 -4.41
N ARG A 192 -7.76 18.01 -5.03
CA ARG A 192 -7.26 18.96 -6.03
C ARG A 192 -6.18 19.87 -5.44
N TRP A 193 -6.43 20.45 -4.27
CA TRP A 193 -5.45 21.28 -3.58
C TRP A 193 -4.18 20.49 -3.23
N ALA A 194 -4.34 19.28 -2.68
CA ALA A 194 -3.23 18.40 -2.36
C ALA A 194 -2.39 18.01 -3.59
N ALA A 195 -3.05 17.77 -4.72
CA ALA A 195 -2.42 17.46 -6.00
C ALA A 195 -1.62 18.64 -6.56
N ALA A 196 -2.16 19.86 -6.48
CA ALA A 196 -1.42 21.06 -6.85
C ALA A 196 -0.21 21.28 -5.94
N TYR A 197 -0.40 21.15 -4.61
CA TYR A 197 0.67 21.32 -3.64
C TYR A 197 1.79 20.29 -3.80
N SER A 198 1.45 19.02 -4.09
CA SER A 198 2.46 17.98 -4.34
C SER A 198 3.28 18.24 -5.61
N LEU A 199 2.69 18.88 -6.63
CA LEU A 199 3.40 19.31 -7.83
C LEU A 199 4.31 20.51 -7.54
N GLU A 200 3.89 21.48 -6.73
CA GLU A 200 4.73 22.62 -6.37
C GLU A 200 6.01 22.22 -5.61
N GLY A 201 5.93 21.17 -4.78
CA GLY A 201 7.09 20.63 -4.05
C GLY A 201 8.14 19.91 -4.91
N LEU A 202 7.87 19.71 -6.21
CA LEU A 202 8.84 19.08 -7.11
C LEU A 202 9.92 20.10 -7.56
N PRO A 203 11.17 19.65 -7.73
CA PRO A 203 12.29 20.53 -8.03
C PRO A 203 12.38 20.88 -9.53
N TRP A 204 11.38 21.60 -10.04
CA TRP A 204 11.27 21.97 -11.46
C TRP A 204 12.46 22.78 -11.96
N ASN A 205 12.98 23.70 -11.15
CA ASN A 205 14.07 24.61 -11.53
C ASN A 205 15.25 24.50 -10.56
N THR A 206 16.15 23.57 -10.86
CA THR A 206 17.26 23.15 -9.99
C THR A 206 18.49 24.05 -10.10
N GLN A 207 18.47 25.07 -10.95
CA GLN A 207 19.61 25.97 -11.10
C GLN A 207 19.83 26.87 -9.87
N GLU A 208 18.80 27.13 -9.06
CA GLU A 208 18.92 28.12 -7.97
C GLU A 208 19.31 27.54 -6.61
N THR A 209 19.09 26.25 -6.34
CA THR A 209 19.18 25.76 -4.94
C THR A 209 20.55 25.21 -4.54
N GLY A 210 21.49 25.01 -5.48
CA GLY A 210 22.87 24.57 -5.19
C GLY A 210 23.00 23.26 -4.38
N ARG A 211 21.89 22.58 -4.10
CA ARG A 211 21.84 21.35 -3.33
C ARG A 211 21.68 20.19 -4.31
N PRO A 212 22.62 19.23 -4.34
CA PRO A 212 22.42 18.01 -5.10
C PRO A 212 21.17 17.31 -4.57
N ASN A 213 20.15 17.20 -5.42
CA ASN A 213 18.88 16.61 -5.03
C ASN A 213 19.06 15.10 -4.93
N VAL A 214 18.80 14.53 -3.74
CA VAL A 214 18.81 13.07 -3.51
C VAL A 214 17.87 12.34 -4.48
N PHE A 215 16.83 13.01 -4.96
CA PHE A 215 15.93 12.51 -6.00
C PHE A 215 16.61 12.31 -7.38
N GLU A 216 17.69 13.04 -7.70
CA GLU A 216 18.50 12.80 -8.90
C GLU A 216 19.28 11.48 -8.83
N LEU A 217 19.64 11.04 -7.62
CA LEU A 217 20.34 9.77 -7.41
C LEU A 217 19.41 8.57 -7.57
N SER A 218 18.16 8.66 -7.09
CA SER A 218 17.19 7.56 -7.19
C SER A 218 16.53 7.43 -8.58
N LEU A 219 16.28 8.54 -9.28
CA LEU A 219 15.78 8.51 -10.66
C LEU A 219 16.83 7.99 -11.66
N ARG A 220 18.11 8.34 -11.48
CA ARG A 220 19.20 7.85 -12.35
C ARG A 220 19.44 6.34 -12.25
N GLY A 221 18.97 5.69 -11.19
CA GLY A 221 19.09 4.23 -11.02
C GLY A 221 18.21 3.40 -11.97
N ASN A 222 17.10 3.95 -12.47
CA ASN A 222 16.16 3.21 -13.32
C ASN A 222 16.42 3.37 -14.84
N ASP A 223 17.18 4.38 -15.27
CA ASP A 223 17.55 4.58 -16.68
C ASP A 223 18.69 3.65 -17.16
N VAL A 224 19.25 2.83 -16.27
CA VAL A 224 20.34 1.88 -16.56
C VAL A 224 19.91 0.77 -17.55
N LEU A 225 18.62 0.64 -17.87
CA LEU A 225 18.15 -0.24 -18.94
C LEU A 225 18.31 0.32 -20.36
N THR A 226 18.72 1.58 -20.55
CA THR A 226 18.85 2.18 -21.90
C THR A 226 20.24 2.69 -22.30
N GLY A 227 21.24 2.51 -21.44
CA GLY A 227 22.65 2.66 -21.81
C GLY A 227 23.16 4.10 -21.93
N SER A 228 24.39 4.31 -21.45
CA SER A 228 25.31 5.41 -21.80
C SER A 228 25.27 6.76 -21.06
N THR A 229 24.91 6.84 -19.77
CA THR A 229 25.35 8.02 -18.96
C THR A 229 26.50 7.69 -17.99
N PRO A 230 27.64 8.43 -18.01
CA PRO A 230 28.86 8.07 -17.25
C PRO A 230 28.82 8.33 -15.74
N ILE A 231 27.77 8.99 -15.22
CA ILE A 231 27.78 9.48 -13.82
C ILE A 231 27.14 8.49 -12.84
N ALA A 232 26.26 7.59 -13.30
CA ALA A 232 25.77 6.49 -12.47
C ALA A 232 26.87 5.47 -12.09
N LYS A 233 28.03 5.52 -12.75
CA LYS A 233 29.22 4.72 -12.38
C LYS A 233 29.91 5.18 -11.09
N LEU A 234 29.74 6.43 -10.65
CA LEU A 234 30.47 6.93 -9.46
C LEU A 234 29.94 6.37 -8.12
N TYR A 235 28.77 5.73 -8.13
CA TYR A 235 28.23 4.97 -7.01
C TYR A 235 27.71 3.62 -7.49
N ASP A 236 28.43 2.99 -8.43
CA ASP A 236 28.15 1.61 -8.74
C ASP A 236 28.45 0.79 -7.47
N GLU A 237 27.41 0.23 -6.82
CA GLU A 237 27.55 -0.69 -5.69
C GLU A 237 28.53 -1.84 -6.02
N SER A 238 28.86 -2.05 -7.31
CA SER A 238 29.89 -2.96 -7.78
C SER A 238 31.34 -2.55 -7.44
N GLU A 239 31.65 -1.27 -7.20
CA GLU A 239 33.02 -0.83 -6.85
C GLU A 239 33.38 -1.13 -5.39
N VAL A 240 32.40 -1.02 -4.48
CA VAL A 240 32.59 -1.39 -3.08
C VAL A 240 32.43 -2.90 -2.96
N GLY A 241 33.48 -3.65 -3.28
CA GLY A 241 33.48 -5.11 -3.32
C GLY A 241 32.81 -5.78 -2.10
N TRP A 242 32.37 -7.03 -2.27
CA TRP A 242 31.80 -7.81 -1.16
C TRP A 242 32.84 -7.92 -0.01
N PRO A 243 32.45 -7.73 1.27
CA PRO A 243 31.08 -7.65 1.82
C PRO A 243 30.49 -6.24 1.94
N LEU A 244 31.25 -5.20 1.59
CA LEU A 244 30.88 -3.82 1.85
C LEU A 244 29.71 -3.35 0.96
N SER A 245 29.51 -3.89 -0.22
CA SER A 245 28.28 -3.64 -1.01
C SER A 245 27.01 -4.11 -0.32
N ASP A 246 27.07 -5.19 0.47
CA ASP A 246 25.92 -5.69 1.24
C ASP A 246 25.73 -4.94 2.57
N LEU A 247 26.81 -4.41 3.14
CA LEU A 247 26.82 -3.61 4.37
C LEU A 247 26.68 -2.10 4.14
N GLY A 248 26.90 -1.67 2.90
CA GLY A 248 27.15 -0.28 2.52
C GLY A 248 25.99 0.63 2.89
N PRO A 249 26.26 1.94 3.03
CA PRO A 249 25.24 2.93 3.33
C PRO A 249 24.29 3.06 2.14
N ARG A 250 23.41 2.08 1.96
CA ARG A 250 22.21 2.23 1.15
C ARG A 250 21.44 3.40 1.72
N GLU A 251 20.80 4.17 0.82
CA GLU A 251 19.93 5.31 1.15
C GLU A 251 19.33 5.11 2.54
N GLU A 252 19.66 6.04 3.44
CA GLU A 252 19.20 5.97 4.81
C GLU A 252 17.68 5.89 4.75
N TRP A 253 17.13 4.71 5.04
CA TRP A 253 15.70 4.56 5.20
C TRP A 253 15.30 5.60 6.22
N PRO A 254 14.34 6.49 5.88
CA PRO A 254 14.05 7.62 6.73
C PRO A 254 13.73 7.09 8.13
N HIS A 255 14.41 7.66 9.11
CA HIS A 255 14.22 7.25 10.48
C HIS A 255 12.77 7.55 10.87
N ILE A 256 11.97 6.49 11.04
CA ILE A 256 10.57 6.63 11.46
C ILE A 256 10.59 7.05 12.93
N SER A 257 10.26 8.33 13.18
CA SER A 257 10.13 8.86 14.53
C SER A 257 9.02 8.14 15.30
N HIS A 258 9.05 8.22 16.64
CA HIS A 258 7.98 7.65 17.48
C HIS A 258 6.60 8.19 17.10
N VAL A 259 6.52 9.50 16.84
CA VAL A 259 5.27 10.18 16.46
C VAL A 259 4.80 9.65 15.11
N MET A 260 5.69 9.55 14.11
CA MET A 260 5.30 9.01 12.80
C MET A 260 4.85 7.56 12.89
N ALA A 261 5.53 6.71 13.67
CA ALA A 261 5.11 5.33 13.89
C ALA A 261 3.72 5.25 14.55
N ALA A 262 3.44 6.11 15.53
CA ALA A 262 2.13 6.21 16.16
C ALA A 262 1.04 6.68 15.18
N LEU A 263 1.33 7.68 14.36
CA LEU A 263 0.39 8.18 13.35
C LEU A 263 0.10 7.12 12.28
N VAL A 264 1.12 6.42 11.76
CA VAL A 264 0.94 5.33 10.80
C VAL A 264 0.16 4.17 11.41
N ALA A 265 0.44 3.83 12.67
CA ALA A 265 -0.29 2.79 13.38
C ALA A 265 -1.76 3.15 13.62
N LEU A 266 -2.02 4.38 14.08
CA LEU A 266 -3.37 4.90 14.26
C LEU A 266 -4.12 4.92 12.93
N TRP A 267 -3.48 5.44 11.88
CA TRP A 267 -4.01 5.43 10.53
C TRP A 267 -4.39 4.02 10.06
N ALA A 268 -3.46 3.07 10.17
CA ALA A 268 -3.69 1.69 9.78
C ALA A 268 -4.87 1.07 10.53
N GLY A 269 -4.96 1.29 11.84
CA GLY A 269 -6.08 0.82 12.65
C GLY A 269 -7.42 1.43 12.23
N LEU A 270 -7.46 2.75 12.02
CA LEU A 270 -8.68 3.44 11.60
C LEU A 270 -9.12 3.06 10.17
N VAL A 271 -8.18 2.81 9.26
CA VAL A 271 -8.50 2.32 7.90
C VAL A 271 -9.15 0.95 7.98
N VAL A 272 -8.59 0.05 8.80
CA VAL A 272 -9.18 -1.28 9.02
C VAL A 272 -10.57 -1.16 9.66
N THR A 273 -10.73 -0.36 10.71
CA THR A 273 -12.06 -0.10 11.32
C THR A 273 -13.05 0.46 10.30
N GLY A 274 -12.66 1.49 9.55
CA GLY A 274 -13.52 2.12 8.54
C GLY A 274 -13.92 1.15 7.43
N GLY A 275 -12.98 0.34 6.95
CA GLY A 275 -13.25 -0.72 5.98
C GLY A 275 -14.25 -1.74 6.51
N PHE A 276 -14.05 -2.24 7.74
CA PHE A 276 -15.01 -3.14 8.38
C PHE A 276 -16.39 -2.52 8.56
N LEU A 277 -16.48 -1.24 8.89
CA LEU A 277 -17.77 -0.54 9.06
C LEU A 277 -18.48 -0.27 7.73
N LEU A 278 -17.75 -0.10 6.63
CA LEU A 278 -18.34 0.12 5.30
C LEU A 278 -18.72 -1.18 4.60
N PHE A 279 -17.89 -2.21 4.72
CA PHE A 279 -18.06 -3.48 4.01
C PHE A 279 -18.77 -4.54 4.84
N GLY A 280 -18.60 -4.51 6.17
CA GLY A 280 -19.29 -5.41 7.07
C GLY A 280 -20.65 -4.87 7.46
N ARG A 281 -21.59 -5.78 7.77
CA ARG A 281 -22.61 -5.44 8.77
C ARG A 281 -21.87 -5.05 10.05
N SER A 282 -22.44 -4.12 10.83
CA SER A 282 -22.06 -3.95 12.23
C SER A 282 -22.41 -5.25 12.96
N LEU A 283 -21.55 -6.26 12.81
CA LEU A 283 -21.66 -7.50 13.53
C LEU A 283 -21.24 -7.15 14.95
N ASP A 284 -22.24 -6.99 15.80
CA ASP A 284 -22.03 -7.18 17.22
C ASP A 284 -21.51 -8.61 17.37
N VAL A 285 -20.28 -8.70 17.85
CA VAL A 285 -19.57 -9.96 17.99
C VAL A 285 -20.24 -10.71 19.11
N LEU A 286 -20.79 -11.89 18.82
CA LEU A 286 -21.23 -12.79 19.89
C LEU A 286 -20.01 -13.30 20.65
N PRO A 287 -20.13 -13.70 21.94
CA PRO A 287 -18.99 -14.17 22.72
C PRO A 287 -18.16 -15.28 22.03
N ASN A 288 -18.82 -16.16 21.28
CA ASN A 288 -18.19 -17.25 20.56
C ASN A 288 -17.42 -16.79 19.30
N GLU A 289 -17.76 -15.63 18.73
CA GLU A 289 -17.14 -15.07 17.53
C GLU A 289 -15.86 -14.28 17.82
N VAL A 290 -15.61 -13.90 19.08
CA VAL A 290 -14.39 -13.20 19.51
C VAL A 290 -13.13 -13.99 19.14
N TYR A 291 -13.20 -15.32 19.20
CA TYR A 291 -12.10 -16.20 18.81
C TYR A 291 -11.83 -16.17 17.30
N SER A 292 -12.88 -16.08 16.48
CA SER A 292 -12.77 -15.92 15.03
C SER A 292 -12.14 -14.58 14.66
N VAL A 293 -12.55 -13.50 15.33
CA VAL A 293 -11.94 -12.17 15.19
C VAL A 293 -10.46 -12.20 15.57
N SER A 294 -10.12 -12.87 16.67
CA SER A 294 -8.74 -13.05 17.12
C SER A 294 -7.90 -13.83 16.11
N GLY A 295 -8.46 -14.89 15.53
CA GLY A 295 -7.83 -15.67 14.46
C GLY A 295 -7.53 -14.82 13.21
N LEU A 296 -8.46 -13.95 12.82
CA LEU A 296 -8.26 -13.02 11.70
C LEU A 296 -7.15 -12.00 11.99
N CYS A 297 -7.17 -11.37 13.16
CA CYS A 297 -6.11 -10.46 13.61
C CYS A 297 -4.74 -11.14 13.62
N LEU A 298 -4.68 -12.38 14.11
CA LEU A 298 -3.46 -13.18 14.15
C LEU A 298 -2.94 -13.47 12.74
N PHE A 299 -3.82 -13.87 11.81
CA PHE A 299 -3.44 -14.13 10.43
C PHE A 299 -2.90 -12.88 9.72
N ALA A 300 -3.59 -11.74 9.87
CA ALA A 300 -3.14 -10.47 9.31
C ALA A 300 -1.79 -10.02 9.90
N THR A 301 -1.62 -10.20 11.21
CA THR A 301 -0.36 -9.88 11.91
C THR A 301 0.77 -10.82 11.47
N LEU A 302 0.48 -12.11 11.26
CA LEU A 302 1.44 -13.07 10.74
C LEU A 302 1.95 -12.67 9.35
N ALA A 303 1.07 -12.20 8.47
CA ALA A 303 1.47 -11.68 7.17
C ALA A 303 2.42 -10.47 7.30
N ALA A 304 2.10 -9.51 8.17
CA ALA A 304 2.95 -8.35 8.46
C ALA A 304 4.31 -8.75 9.05
N VAL A 305 4.33 -9.76 9.93
CA VAL A 305 5.54 -10.36 10.48
C VAL A 305 6.41 -11.00 9.40
N CYS A 306 5.80 -11.75 8.47
CA CYS A 306 6.51 -12.36 7.34
C CYS A 306 7.16 -11.29 6.45
N VAL A 307 6.43 -10.21 6.12
CA VAL A 307 6.98 -9.07 5.38
C VAL A 307 8.15 -8.44 6.12
N ARG A 308 8.01 -8.20 7.43
CA ARG A 308 9.09 -7.65 8.25
C ARG A 308 10.32 -8.55 8.20
N ILE A 309 10.17 -9.86 8.42
CA ILE A 309 11.30 -10.79 8.38
C ILE A 309 11.95 -10.77 6.99
N ALA A 310 11.16 -10.82 5.91
CA ALA A 310 11.67 -10.77 4.54
C ALA A 310 12.45 -9.49 4.22
N VAL A 311 12.09 -8.35 4.82
CA VAL A 311 12.84 -7.08 4.69
C VAL A 311 14.18 -7.11 5.45
N TYR A 312 14.20 -7.74 6.63
CA TYR A 312 15.40 -7.77 7.47
C TYR A 312 16.40 -8.88 7.09
N THR A 313 15.93 -9.98 6.49
CA THR A 313 16.75 -11.19 6.26
C THR A 313 17.10 -11.57 4.81
N PRO A 314 16.93 -10.74 3.75
CA PRO A 314 17.05 -11.24 2.36
C PRO A 314 18.47 -11.69 1.98
N ARG A 315 19.51 -11.35 2.77
CA ARG A 315 20.92 -11.73 2.55
C ARG A 315 21.65 -12.13 3.82
N THR A 316 20.93 -12.37 4.91
CA THR A 316 21.52 -12.67 6.22
C THR A 316 21.04 -14.02 6.69
N ARG A 317 21.94 -14.86 7.20
CA ARG A 317 21.60 -16.11 7.87
C ARG A 317 21.88 -16.02 9.36
N SER A 318 21.07 -16.72 10.16
CA SER A 318 21.36 -16.93 11.58
C SER A 318 22.78 -17.47 11.76
N PRO A 319 23.56 -16.99 12.74
CA PRO A 319 24.93 -17.43 12.97
C PRO A 319 25.00 -18.92 13.34
N LEU A 320 23.99 -19.41 14.06
CA LEU A 320 23.81 -20.82 14.40
C LEU A 320 22.49 -21.33 13.81
N SER A 321 22.47 -22.57 13.31
CA SER A 321 21.21 -23.25 12.98
C SER A 321 20.37 -23.49 14.23
N ILE A 322 19.07 -23.71 14.09
CA ILE A 322 18.17 -24.01 15.22
C ILE A 322 18.68 -25.24 15.99
N VAL A 323 19.12 -26.29 15.28
CA VAL A 323 19.70 -27.50 15.88
C VAL A 323 20.97 -27.18 16.67
N ALA A 324 21.85 -26.33 16.13
CA ALA A 324 23.06 -25.92 16.84
C ALA A 324 22.75 -25.09 18.10
N ARG A 325 21.72 -24.23 18.06
CA ARG A 325 21.24 -23.48 19.24
C ARG A 325 20.77 -24.40 20.35
N ILE A 326 19.98 -25.43 20.02
CA ILE A 326 19.50 -26.43 20.99
C ILE A 326 20.67 -27.24 21.56
N ARG A 327 21.56 -27.77 20.70
CA ARG A 327 22.70 -28.59 21.13
C ARG A 327 23.68 -27.82 22.03
N LEU A 328 23.92 -26.54 21.73
CA LEU A 328 24.82 -25.68 22.50
C LEU A 328 24.13 -25.03 23.72
N LYS A 329 22.85 -25.35 24.00
CA LYS A 329 22.02 -24.72 25.05
C LYS A 329 22.00 -23.19 24.96
N ARG A 330 22.15 -22.64 23.75
CA ARG A 330 22.12 -21.20 23.44
C ARG A 330 20.90 -20.92 22.57
N ILE A 331 19.71 -21.06 23.17
CA ILE A 331 18.43 -20.86 22.47
C ILE A 331 18.34 -19.42 21.95
N LEU A 332 18.72 -18.45 22.78
CA LEU A 332 18.71 -17.03 22.46
C LEU A 332 20.11 -16.50 22.16
N ILE A 333 20.24 -15.78 21.05
CA ILE A 333 21.41 -15.02 20.62
C ILE A 333 21.02 -13.55 20.68
N PRO A 334 21.34 -12.81 21.76
CA PRO A 334 20.75 -11.50 22.04
C PRO A 334 20.90 -10.48 20.91
N SER A 335 22.04 -10.48 20.21
CA SER A 335 22.29 -9.57 19.09
C SER A 335 21.53 -9.95 17.81
N HIS A 336 21.22 -11.23 17.61
CA HIS A 336 20.46 -11.71 16.45
C HIS A 336 18.95 -11.70 16.71
N ASP A 337 18.51 -12.20 17.85
CA ASP A 337 17.09 -12.45 18.09
C ASP A 337 16.28 -11.19 18.38
N ARG A 338 16.95 -10.05 18.61
CA ARG A 338 16.35 -8.71 18.72
C ARG A 338 15.43 -8.34 17.55
N VAL A 339 15.69 -8.86 16.34
CA VAL A 339 14.82 -8.61 15.18
C VAL A 339 13.48 -9.34 15.25
N HIS A 340 13.43 -10.47 15.96
CA HIS A 340 12.25 -11.32 16.08
C HIS A 340 11.35 -10.96 17.28
N VAL A 341 11.90 -10.29 18.29
CA VAL A 341 11.14 -9.83 19.48
C VAL A 341 9.87 -9.05 19.11
N PRO A 342 9.90 -8.04 18.20
CA PRO A 342 8.71 -7.29 17.79
C PRO A 342 7.66 -8.18 17.14
N SER A 343 8.10 -9.15 16.35
CA SER A 343 7.22 -10.08 15.65
C SER A 343 6.49 -11.00 16.62
N ILE A 344 7.21 -11.56 17.59
CA ILE A 344 6.61 -12.40 18.64
C ILE A 344 5.66 -11.56 19.50
N ALA A 345 6.07 -10.36 19.90
CA ALA A 345 5.23 -9.45 20.67
C ALA A 345 3.94 -9.09 19.92
N ALA A 346 4.02 -8.76 18.62
CA ALA A 346 2.85 -8.47 17.81
C ALA A 346 1.90 -9.67 17.69
N LEU A 347 2.41 -10.90 17.52
CA LEU A 347 1.58 -12.10 17.47
C LEU A 347 0.89 -12.39 18.80
N LEU A 348 1.59 -12.21 19.93
CA LEU A 348 0.98 -12.34 21.26
C LEU A 348 -0.10 -11.29 21.51
N ILE A 349 0.15 -10.03 21.11
CA ILE A 349 -0.85 -8.96 21.18
C ILE A 349 -2.06 -9.31 20.32
N ALA A 350 -1.86 -9.76 19.08
CA ALA A 350 -2.96 -10.14 18.19
C ALA A 350 -3.84 -11.26 18.75
N ALA A 351 -3.27 -12.17 19.56
CA ALA A 351 -4.00 -13.26 20.21
C ALA A 351 -4.71 -12.84 21.51
N ILE A 352 -4.10 -11.96 22.31
CA ILE A 352 -4.59 -11.61 23.66
C ILE A 352 -5.46 -10.36 23.66
N LEU A 353 -5.14 -9.37 22.83
CA LEU A 353 -5.76 -8.04 22.87
C LEU A 353 -7.24 -8.04 22.47
N PRO A 354 -7.72 -8.78 21.44
CA PRO A 354 -9.14 -8.75 21.09
C PRO A 354 -10.07 -9.22 22.21
N PRO A 355 -9.84 -10.35 22.92
CA PRO A 355 -10.63 -10.71 24.10
C PRO A 355 -10.62 -9.66 25.21
N CYS A 356 -9.48 -8.97 25.42
CA CYS A 356 -9.40 -7.89 26.41
C CYS A 356 -10.22 -6.66 26.02
N ILE A 357 -10.20 -6.26 24.73
CA ILE A 357 -10.96 -5.10 24.24
C ILE A 357 -12.46 -5.43 24.16
N TYR A 358 -12.83 -6.69 23.95
CA TYR A 358 -14.23 -7.13 23.87
C TYR A 358 -15.05 -6.75 25.11
N VAL A 359 -14.40 -6.64 26.28
CA VAL A 359 -15.04 -6.17 27.52
C VAL A 359 -15.53 -4.72 27.41
N PHE A 360 -14.91 -3.90 26.55
CA PHE A 360 -15.25 -2.48 26.36
C PHE A 360 -16.09 -2.20 25.11
N THR A 361 -16.03 -3.07 24.10
CA THR A 361 -16.79 -2.89 22.85
C THR A 361 -17.11 -4.23 22.21
N THR A 362 -18.37 -4.41 21.81
CA THR A 362 -18.86 -5.58 21.07
C THR A 362 -18.63 -5.45 19.56
N SER A 363 -18.14 -4.30 19.10
CA SER A 363 -18.00 -4.03 17.67
C SER A 363 -16.73 -4.68 17.09
N ALA A 364 -16.92 -5.64 16.17
CA ALA A 364 -15.83 -6.31 15.46
C ALA A 364 -14.85 -5.32 14.82
N ALA A 365 -15.37 -4.24 14.22
CA ALA A 365 -14.57 -3.27 13.50
C ALA A 365 -13.56 -2.54 14.39
N TRP A 366 -13.96 -2.20 15.62
CA TRP A 366 -13.08 -1.58 16.60
C TRP A 366 -12.09 -2.57 17.17
N LEU A 367 -12.52 -3.81 17.45
CA LEU A 367 -11.64 -4.88 17.92
C LEU A 367 -10.48 -5.11 16.94
N VAL A 368 -10.81 -5.34 15.66
CA VAL A 368 -9.81 -5.59 14.62
C VAL A 368 -8.93 -4.37 14.41
N GLY A 369 -9.51 -3.18 14.27
CA GLY A 369 -8.73 -1.97 13.97
C GLY A 369 -7.80 -1.54 15.10
N ILE A 370 -8.25 -1.56 16.36
CA ILE A 370 -7.37 -1.26 17.51
C ILE A 370 -6.24 -2.29 17.59
N THR A 371 -6.57 -3.58 17.45
CA THR A 371 -5.57 -4.66 17.49
C THR A 371 -4.53 -4.49 16.39
N PHE A 372 -4.98 -4.22 15.16
CA PHE A 372 -4.12 -4.01 14.01
C PHE A 372 -3.25 -2.76 14.18
N GLY A 373 -3.81 -1.67 14.71
CA GLY A 373 -3.07 -0.45 15.00
C GLY A 373 -1.96 -0.68 16.02
N VAL A 374 -2.26 -1.34 17.15
CA VAL A 374 -1.25 -1.66 18.18
C VAL A 374 -0.17 -2.59 17.63
N CYS A 375 -0.55 -3.65 16.89
CA CYS A 375 0.41 -4.55 16.26
C CYS A 375 1.32 -3.80 15.26
N THR A 376 0.76 -2.91 14.45
CA THR A 376 1.51 -2.06 13.52
C THR A 376 2.50 -1.17 14.26
N PHE A 377 2.08 -0.53 15.35
CA PHE A 377 2.96 0.29 16.19
C PHE A 377 4.14 -0.52 16.74
N VAL A 378 3.85 -1.70 17.30
CA VAL A 378 4.88 -2.61 17.84
C VAL A 378 5.84 -3.04 16.75
N LEU A 379 5.35 -3.43 15.57
CA LEU A 379 6.22 -3.80 14.45
C LEU A 379 7.07 -2.63 13.96
N LEU A 380 6.54 -1.42 13.88
CA LEU A 380 7.30 -0.26 13.40
C LEU A 380 8.33 0.23 14.42
N ARG A 381 8.02 0.17 15.72
CA ARG A 381 8.83 0.82 16.75
C ARG A 381 9.61 -0.11 17.65
N MET A 382 9.08 -1.28 17.96
CA MET A 382 9.80 -2.25 18.80
C MET A 382 10.93 -2.87 17.95
N GLY A 383 12.12 -3.00 18.54
CA GLY A 383 13.28 -3.63 17.91
C GLY A 383 14.27 -2.67 17.22
N PRO A 384 15.35 -3.21 16.64
CA PRO A 384 16.38 -2.42 15.98
C PRO A 384 15.85 -1.83 14.68
N THR A 385 16.33 -0.65 14.29
CA THR A 385 16.12 -0.14 12.94
C THR A 385 16.84 -1.03 11.94
N LEU A 386 16.40 -1.07 10.68
CA LEU A 386 17.06 -1.86 9.64
C LEU A 386 18.56 -1.51 9.51
N LYS A 387 18.90 -0.22 9.63
CA LYS A 387 20.29 0.26 9.65
C LYS A 387 21.07 -0.27 10.85
N SER A 388 20.53 -0.10 12.07
CA SER A 388 21.18 -0.62 13.29
C SER A 388 21.32 -2.14 13.23
N TRP A 389 20.28 -2.85 12.81
CA TRP A 389 20.31 -4.30 12.63
C TRP A 389 21.41 -4.71 11.66
N ARG A 390 21.53 -4.08 10.49
CA ARG A 390 22.59 -4.39 9.52
C ARG A 390 23.98 -4.10 10.08
N LEU A 391 24.17 -2.98 10.77
CA LEU A 391 25.50 -2.61 11.26
C LEU A 391 25.95 -3.38 12.52
N THR A 392 25.02 -3.75 13.40
CA THR A 392 25.35 -4.32 14.72
C THR A 392 24.82 -5.73 14.95
N GLY A 393 24.04 -6.28 14.01
CA GLY A 393 23.45 -7.60 14.13
C GLY A 393 24.50 -8.70 14.01
N SER A 394 24.41 -9.74 14.86
CA SER A 394 25.23 -10.94 14.68
C SER A 394 24.56 -11.87 13.69
N TYR A 395 24.98 -11.82 12.43
CA TYR A 395 24.49 -12.71 11.38
C TYR A 395 25.61 -13.04 10.40
N ARG A 396 25.40 -14.07 9.59
CA ARG A 396 26.30 -14.44 8.49
C ARG A 396 25.80 -13.77 7.21
N LEU A 397 26.64 -12.99 6.56
CA LEU A 397 26.37 -12.48 5.23
C LEU A 397 26.41 -13.64 4.23
N GLN A 398 25.33 -13.80 3.47
CA GLN A 398 25.31 -14.75 2.37
C GLN A 398 25.76 -14.02 1.11
N ARG A 399 26.86 -14.46 0.50
CA ARG A 399 27.28 -13.96 -0.82
C ARG A 399 26.13 -14.20 -1.80
N SER A 400 25.63 -13.13 -2.41
CA SER A 400 24.61 -13.23 -3.45
C SER A 400 25.15 -14.11 -4.57
N THR A 401 24.64 -15.34 -4.66
CA THR A 401 24.93 -16.25 -5.78
C THR A 401 24.34 -15.73 -7.09
N LEU A 402 23.52 -14.68 -7.05
CA LEU A 402 22.83 -14.06 -8.19
C LEU A 402 23.68 -13.04 -8.95
N ASN A 403 24.83 -12.61 -8.44
CA ASN A 403 25.85 -12.05 -9.32
C ASN A 403 26.55 -13.22 -10.01
N GLY A 404 25.87 -13.79 -11.00
CA GLY A 404 26.42 -14.69 -12.01
C GLY A 404 27.48 -14.02 -12.88
N GLN A 405 28.29 -13.13 -12.31
CA GLN A 405 29.63 -12.91 -12.79
C GLN A 405 30.36 -14.23 -12.55
N ASN A 406 30.27 -15.09 -13.56
CA ASN A 406 31.12 -16.26 -13.69
C ASN A 406 32.53 -15.79 -13.31
N PRO A 407 33.17 -16.32 -12.25
CA PRO A 407 34.49 -15.84 -11.81
C PRO A 407 35.50 -15.86 -12.97
N ALA A 408 35.26 -16.72 -13.98
CA ALA A 408 35.95 -16.72 -15.27
C ALA A 408 35.83 -15.39 -16.07
N ALA A 409 34.67 -14.74 -16.10
CA ALA A 409 34.46 -13.46 -16.79
C ALA A 409 35.14 -12.28 -16.07
N VAL A 410 35.27 -12.35 -14.74
CA VAL A 410 36.04 -11.36 -13.97
C VAL A 410 37.53 -11.58 -14.18
N ALA A 411 38.00 -12.84 -14.16
CA ALA A 411 39.39 -13.20 -14.43
C ALA A 411 39.85 -12.79 -15.85
N GLN A 412 38.99 -12.95 -16.87
CA GLN A 412 39.27 -12.52 -18.25
C GLN A 412 39.37 -11.00 -18.41
N ARG A 413 38.65 -10.21 -17.60
CA ARG A 413 38.80 -8.74 -17.60
C ARG A 413 40.09 -8.27 -16.93
N THR A 414 40.56 -8.99 -15.91
CA THR A 414 41.83 -8.66 -15.25
C THR A 414 43.07 -9.10 -16.02
N SER A 415 42.95 -10.04 -16.97
CA SER A 415 44.08 -10.45 -17.83
C SER A 415 44.23 -9.63 -19.11
N SER A 416 43.33 -8.69 -19.37
CA SER A 416 43.35 -7.80 -20.55
C SER A 416 43.71 -6.35 -20.21
N LEU A 417 44.04 -6.08 -18.95
CA LEU A 417 44.72 -4.89 -18.44
C LEU A 417 46.14 -5.29 -18.05
#